data_AF-A0A9D6UIZ9-F1
#
_entry.id   AF-A0A9D6UIZ9-F1
#
_cell.length_a   1.000
_cell.length_b   1.000
_cell.length_c   1.000
_cell.angle_alpha   90.00
_cell.angle_beta   90.00
_cell.angle_gamma   90.00
#
_symmetry.space_group_name_H-M   'P 1'
#
loop_
_entity.id
_entity.type
_entity.pdbx_description
1 polymer ?
#
loop_
_entity_poly.entity_id
_entity_poly.type
_entity_poly.pdbx_seq_one_letter_code
_entity_poly.pdbx_strand_id
1 'polypeptide(L)' 'MAIKQRHRDKITEVFSDPDKITQALVQGVREALLKHKQAGNPIVIWKDGKAVWLKPDEIPVQKA' A
#
# COMPACT_ATOMS: atom_id res chain seq x y z
N MET A 1 27.43 10.35 20.55
CA MET A 1 26.59 9.60 19.58
C MET A 1 25.51 8.84 20.34
N ALA A 2 24.26 9.31 20.34
CA ALA A 2 23.17 8.68 21.13
C ALA A 2 21.81 8.75 20.41
N ILE A 3 21.74 8.30 19.15
CA ILE A 3 20.48 8.33 18.36
C ILE A 3 19.89 6.92 18.14
N LYS A 4 20.55 5.83 18.57
CA LYS A 4 20.21 4.48 18.05
C LYS A 4 19.19 3.63 18.81
N GLN A 5 18.79 3.93 20.06
CA GLN A 5 17.91 3.02 20.83
C GLN A 5 16.41 3.34 20.71
N ARG A 6 15.99 4.59 20.88
CA ARG A 6 14.56 4.95 20.97
C ARG A 6 13.68 4.59 19.76
N HIS A 7 14.25 4.47 18.56
CA HIS A 7 13.46 4.16 17.35
C HIS A 7 13.19 2.66 17.18
N ARG A 8 14.04 1.79 17.73
CA ARG A 8 13.90 0.34 17.57
C ARG A 8 12.66 -0.18 18.33
N ASP A 9 12.42 0.38 19.51
CA ASP A 9 11.32 -0.04 20.39
C ASP A 9 9.96 0.32 19.78
N LYS A 10 9.83 1.54 19.22
CA LYS A 10 8.60 2.00 18.56
C LYS A 10 8.24 1.23 17.29
N ILE A 11 9.22 0.86 16.47
CA ILE A 11 8.95 0.05 15.28
C ILE A 11 8.44 -1.31 15.72
N THR A 12 9.09 -1.95 16.69
CA THR A 12 8.68 -3.27 17.19
C THR A 12 7.26 -3.24 17.77
N GLU A 13 6.91 -2.20 18.54
CA GLU A 13 5.59 -2.01 19.12
C GLU A 13 4.48 -1.84 18.07
N VAL A 14 4.70 -1.01 17.04
CA VAL A 14 3.74 -0.84 15.94
C VAL A 14 3.61 -2.12 15.12
N PHE A 15 4.72 -2.84 14.91
CA PHE A 15 4.70 -4.13 14.21
C PHE A 15 4.06 -5.27 15.03
N SER A 16 3.86 -5.07 16.34
CA SER A 16 3.18 -6.03 17.21
C SER A 16 1.65 -5.94 17.12
N ASP A 17 1.13 -4.94 16.39
CA ASP A 17 -0.29 -4.73 16.12
C ASP A 17 -0.57 -4.99 14.62
N PRO A 18 -0.95 -6.23 14.25
CA PRO A 18 -1.17 -6.61 12.86
C PRO A 18 -2.25 -5.79 12.16
N ASP A 19 -3.26 -5.32 12.91
CA ASP A 19 -4.37 -4.54 12.37
C ASP A 19 -3.91 -3.15 11.93
N LYS A 20 -3.10 -2.47 12.76
CA LYS A 20 -2.54 -1.16 12.39
C LYS A 20 -1.64 -1.24 11.16
N ILE A 21 -0.81 -2.29 11.05
CA ILE A 21 0.02 -2.51 9.86
C ILE A 21 -0.85 -2.74 8.64
N THR A 22 -1.85 -3.61 8.77
CA THR A 22 -2.77 -3.94 7.67
C THR A 22 -3.50 -2.70 7.18
N GLN A 23 -4.02 -1.88 8.09
CA GLN A 23 -4.68 -0.61 7.75
C GLN A 23 -3.75 0.37 7.04
N ALA A 24 -2.53 0.55 7.56
CA ALA A 24 -1.54 1.42 6.94
C ALA A 24 -1.15 0.95 5.53
N LEU A 25 -1.00 -0.36 5.35
CA LEU A 25 -0.71 -0.97 4.05
C LEU A 25 -1.86 -0.76 3.07
N VAL A 26 -3.10 -1.06 3.48
CA VAL A 26 -4.30 -0.85 2.65
C VAL A 26 -4.42 0.61 2.22
N GLN A 27 -4.18 1.54 3.15
CA GLN A 27 -4.20 2.97 2.84
C GLN A 27 -3.12 3.33 1.81
N GLY A 28 -1.87 2.90 2.01
CA GLY A 28 -0.77 3.17 1.09
C GLY A 28 -1.01 2.61 -0.32
N VAL A 29 -1.54 1.39 -0.41
CA VAL A 29 -1.91 0.76 -1.69
C VAL A 29 -3.01 1.58 -2.37
N ARG A 30 -4.05 1.98 -1.63
CA ARG A 30 -5.15 2.80 -2.18
C ARG A 30 -4.65 4.13 -2.74
N GLU A 31 -3.79 4.83 -2.01
CA GLU A 31 -3.21 6.10 -2.46
C GLU A 31 -2.36 5.93 -3.72
N ALA A 32 -1.58 4.85 -3.80
CA ALA A 32 -0.80 4.53 -5.00
C ALA A 32 -1.72 4.28 -6.21
N LEU A 33 -2.73 3.41 -6.07
CA LEU A 33 -3.68 3.11 -7.13
C LEU A 33 -4.40 4.37 -7.64
N LEU A 34 -4.79 5.27 -6.74
CA LEU A 34 -5.40 6.55 -7.09
C LEU A 34 -4.44 7.45 -7.88
N LYS A 35 -3.17 7.55 -7.48
CA LYS A 35 -2.15 8.31 -8.22
C LYS A 35 -1.94 7.74 -9.63
N HIS A 36 -1.86 6.42 -9.77
CA HIS A 36 -1.73 5.77 -11.07
C HIS A 36 -2.94 6.06 -11.97
N LYS A 37 -4.16 5.94 -11.43
CA LYS A 37 -5.40 6.26 -12.14
C LYS A 37 -5.45 7.71 -12.62
N GLN A 38 -5.14 8.66 -11.74
CA GLN A 38 -5.15 10.09 -12.06
C GLN A 38 -4.06 10.49 -13.06
N ALA A 39 -2.90 9.84 -13.02
CA ALA A 39 -1.80 10.08 -13.94
C ALA A 39 -1.98 9.41 -15.31
N GLY A 40 -3.04 8.61 -15.50
CA GLY A 40 -3.21 7.83 -16.73
C GLY A 40 -2.22 6.67 -16.87
N ASN A 41 -1.64 6.21 -15.75
CA ASN A 41 -0.66 5.13 -15.73
C ASN A 41 -1.34 3.77 -15.51
N PRO A 42 -1.16 2.79 -16.42
CA PRO A 42 -1.65 1.43 -16.20
C PRO A 42 -0.85 0.71 -15.11
N ILE A 43 -1.44 -0.35 -14.54
CA ILE A 43 -0.81 -1.20 -13.53
C ILE A 43 -0.93 -2.68 -13.89
N VAL A 44 -0.06 -3.52 -13.34
CA VAL A 44 -0.17 -4.97 -13.42
C VAL A 44 -0.75 -5.50 -12.12
N ILE A 45 -1.74 -6.39 -12.24
CA ILE A 45 -2.22 -7.20 -11.12
C ILE A 45 -1.99 -8.68 -11.42
N TRP A 46 -1.90 -9.47 -10.36
CA TRP A 46 -2.04 -10.91 -10.47
C TRP A 46 -3.52 -11.27 -10.33
N LYS A 47 -4.09 -11.91 -11.35
CA LYS A 47 -5.49 -12.32 -11.34
C LYS A 47 -5.62 -13.65 -12.09
N ASP A 48 -6.30 -14.62 -11.47
CA ASP A 48 -6.57 -15.93 -12.06
C ASP A 48 -5.30 -16.65 -12.56
N GLY A 49 -4.22 -16.59 -11.78
CA GLY A 49 -2.95 -17.27 -12.10
C GLY A 49 -2.11 -16.61 -13.20
N LYS A 50 -2.45 -15.39 -13.62
CA LYS A 50 -1.71 -14.66 -14.65
C LYS A 50 -1.53 -13.18 -14.30
N ALA A 51 -0.51 -12.57 -14.90
CA ALA A 51 -0.34 -11.13 -14.89
C ALA A 51 -1.35 -10.48 -15.86
N VAL A 52 -2.13 -9.52 -15.35
CA VAL A 52 -3.13 -8.77 -16.11
C VAL A 52 -2.82 -7.29 -16.00
N TRP A 53 -2.70 -6.61 -17.14
CA TRP A 53 -2.61 -5.16 -17.19
C TRP A 53 -4.00 -4.54 -17.04
N LEU A 54 -4.14 -3.60 -16.12
CA LEU A 54 -5.31 -2.75 -15.98
C LEU A 54 -5.01 -1.37 -16.54
N LYS A 55 -5.91 -0.88 -17.39
CA LYS A 55 -5.89 0.53 -17.82
C LYS A 55 -6.26 1.43 -16.64
N PRO A 56 -5.89 2.72 -16.67
CA PRO A 56 -6.20 3.67 -15.60
C PRO A 56 -7.66 3.65 -15.16
N ASP A 57 -8.60 3.62 -16.10
CA ASP A 57 -10.04 3.62 -15.82
C ASP A 57 -10.52 2.35 -15.10
N GLU A 58 -9.86 1.22 -15.35
CA GLU A 58 -10.17 -0.09 -14.79
C GLU A 58 -9.57 -0.29 -13.39
N ILE A 59 -8.67 0.60 -12.95
CA ILE A 59 -8.07 0.52 -11.62
C ILE A 59 -9.18 0.69 -10.55
N PRO A 60 -9.40 -0.33 -9.69
CA PRO A 60 -10.39 -0.26 -8.64
C PRO A 60 -9.87 0.63 -7.52
N VAL A 61 -10.54 1.76 -7.30
CA VAL A 61 -10.29 2.62 -6.15
C VAL A 61 -11.56 2.59 -5.31
N GLN A 62 -11.57 1.84 -4.21
CA GLN A 62 -12.70 1.84 -3.28
C GLN A 62 -12.88 3.26 -2.73
N LYS A 63 -14.11 3.78 -2.76
CA LYS A 63 -14.47 4.96 -1.95
C LYS A 63 -14.56 4.52 -0.49
N ALA A 64 -14.17 5.43 0.41
CA ALA A 64 -14.23 5.19 1.84
C ALA A 64 -15.70 5.05 2.25
#